data_AF-A0A842TIB0-F1
#
_entry.id   AF-A0A842TIB0-F1
#
_cell.length_a   1.000
_cell.length_b   1.000
_cell.length_c   1.000
_cell.angle_alpha   90.00
_cell.angle_beta   90.00
_cell.angle_gamma   90.00
#
_symmetry.space_group_name_H-M   'P 1'
#
loop_
_entity.id
_entity.type
_entity.pdbx_description
1 polymer ?
#
loop_
_entity_poly.entity_id
_entity_poly.type
_entity_poly.pdbx_seq_one_letter_code
_entity_poly.pdbx_strand_id
1 'polypeptide(L)'
;MTNGTFNPIIMVPMFIAYLILFVIAEIFLLKNKMNKKISIILLILSIIIPGFILGALANPVFAIQQIIMGFYNIIQNPVAFSMIFPSLLPMIIILLFFILSTILFGRTFCAYVCPLGSAQELISRVQFKSKIKKSKYIVNIPSKYLNYVRLGFFILMIIIALTVGIAIFQLINPFMGFTIFRNLTSITTIILPIILLAIVLISSLFIYRPWCRIFCPFGMIAWLMSRFSIFKLRRTADCTDCKACEKVCPTKESYRESKKSACYQCVRCIDICPNDAIKFKK
;
A
#
# COMPACT_ATOMS: atom_id res chain seq x y z
N MET A 1 20.24 10.32 -14.71
CA MET A 1 20.07 8.85 -14.64
C MET A 1 20.93 8.34 -13.48
N THR A 2 20.44 8.40 -12.25
CA THR A 2 21.13 7.79 -11.11
C THR A 2 20.60 6.38 -10.91
N ASN A 3 21.47 5.44 -11.26
CA ASN A 3 21.43 4.00 -11.06
C ASN A 3 20.45 3.53 -9.97
N GLY A 4 19.28 3.04 -10.40
CA GLY A 4 18.40 2.19 -9.62
C GLY A 4 18.94 0.76 -9.49
N THR A 5 20.26 0.61 -9.36
CA THR A 5 20.90 -0.67 -9.08
C THR A 5 20.56 -1.08 -7.66
N PHE A 6 20.21 -2.35 -7.48
CA PHE A 6 20.00 -2.95 -6.16
C PHE A 6 21.21 -2.65 -5.26
N ASN A 7 21.06 -1.73 -4.31
CA ASN A 7 22.11 -1.45 -3.33
C ASN A 7 21.81 -2.28 -2.08
N PRO A 8 22.52 -3.41 -1.87
CA PRO A 8 22.22 -4.34 -0.78
C PRO A 8 22.32 -3.66 0.59
N ILE A 9 23.24 -2.70 0.75
CA ILE A 9 23.48 -1.97 2.00
C ILE A 9 22.22 -1.22 2.44
N ILE A 10 21.41 -0.79 1.48
CA ILE A 10 20.19 -0.01 1.74
C ILE A 10 18.95 -0.90 1.76
N MET A 11 18.86 -1.82 0.81
CA MET A 11 17.66 -2.61 0.61
C MET A 11 17.49 -3.68 1.69
N VAL A 12 18.56 -4.33 2.12
CA VAL A 12 18.50 -5.41 3.12
C VAL A 12 17.98 -4.91 4.47
N PRO A 13 18.52 -3.82 5.08
CA PRO A 13 17.98 -3.30 6.34
C PRO A 13 16.51 -2.88 6.23
N MET A 14 16.10 -2.39 5.07
CA MET A 14 14.71 -1.99 4.85
C MET A 14 13.76 -3.19 4.74
N PHE A 15 14.17 -4.28 4.08
CA PHE A 15 13.41 -5.52 4.09
C PHE A 15 13.29 -6.10 5.50
N ILE A 16 14.37 -6.09 6.28
CA ILE A 16 14.34 -6.52 7.68
C ILE A 16 13.35 -5.68 8.48
N ALA A 17 13.39 -4.35 8.35
CA ALA A 17 12.44 -3.46 9.01
C ALA A 17 10.99 -3.74 8.60
N TYR A 18 10.74 -4.00 7.31
CA TYR A 18 9.42 -4.41 6.84
C TYR A 18 8.97 -5.74 7.41
N LEU A 19 9.83 -6.75 7.44
CA LEU A 19 9.52 -8.05 8.00
C LEU A 19 9.18 -7.94 9.49
N ILE A 20 9.98 -7.20 10.27
CA ILE A 20 9.72 -6.99 11.70
C ILE A 20 8.36 -6.32 11.91
N LEU A 21 8.09 -5.20 11.23
CA LEU A 21 6.80 -4.49 11.36
C LEU A 21 5.62 -5.36 10.90
N PHE A 22 5.82 -6.14 9.85
CA PHE A 22 4.81 -7.05 9.32
C PHE A 22 4.46 -8.15 10.33
N VAL A 23 5.46 -8.86 10.87
CA VAL A 23 5.27 -9.90 11.88
C VAL A 23 4.61 -9.33 13.14
N ILE A 24 5.04 -8.15 13.61
CA ILE A 24 4.42 -7.50 14.76
C ILE A 24 2.93 -7.22 14.48
N ALA A 25 2.60 -6.63 13.33
CA ALA A 25 1.23 -6.34 12.95
C ALA A 25 0.37 -7.62 12.89
N GLU A 26 0.91 -8.70 12.32
CA GLU A 26 0.23 -10.00 12.24
C GLU A 26 -0.01 -10.62 13.60
N ILE A 27 0.97 -10.60 14.51
CA ILE A 27 0.81 -11.12 15.87
C ILE A 27 -0.34 -10.41 16.58
N PHE A 28 -0.40 -9.07 16.49
CA PHE A 28 -1.48 -8.31 17.12
C PHE A 28 -2.84 -8.56 16.48
N LEU A 29 -2.90 -8.72 15.16
CA LEU A 29 -4.12 -9.04 14.44
C LEU A 29 -4.61 -10.45 14.77
N LEU A 30 -3.77 -11.48 14.66
CA LEU A 30 -4.11 -12.87 14.94
C LEU A 30 -4.53 -13.09 16.40
N LYS A 31 -3.89 -12.37 17.35
CA LYS A 31 -4.29 -12.38 18.76
C LYS A 31 -5.55 -11.55 19.06
N ASN A 32 -6.14 -10.89 18.05
CA ASN A 32 -7.29 -9.98 18.20
C ASN A 32 -7.07 -8.87 19.24
N LYS A 33 -5.82 -8.45 19.44
CA LYS A 33 -5.44 -7.37 20.38
C LYS A 33 -5.26 -6.02 19.68
N MET A 34 -5.48 -5.97 18.37
CA MET A 34 -5.26 -4.77 17.57
C MET A 34 -6.34 -3.71 17.86
N ASN A 35 -5.92 -2.58 18.41
CA ASN A 35 -6.78 -1.43 18.71
C ASN A 35 -6.27 -0.16 18.02
N LYS A 36 -7.05 0.94 18.13
CA LYS A 36 -6.66 2.26 17.60
C LYS A 36 -5.25 2.70 17.99
N LYS A 37 -4.84 2.53 19.25
CA LYS A 37 -3.55 3.03 19.78
C LYS A 37 -2.38 2.29 19.15
N ILE A 38 -2.40 0.96 19.20
CA ILE A 38 -1.34 0.11 18.62
C ILE A 38 -1.29 0.31 17.10
N SER A 39 -2.45 0.42 16.45
CA SER A 39 -2.52 0.75 15.03
C SER A 39 -1.81 2.07 14.72
N ILE A 40 -1.98 3.14 15.52
CA ILE A 40 -1.30 4.43 15.30
C ILE A 40 0.22 4.30 15.50
N ILE A 41 0.66 3.57 16.53
CA ILE A 41 2.09 3.32 16.79
C ILE A 41 2.75 2.65 15.58
N LEU A 42 2.14 1.57 15.06
CA LEU A 42 2.66 0.87 13.88
C LEU A 42 2.74 1.76 12.64
N LEU A 43 1.71 2.60 12.42
CA LEU A 43 1.70 3.55 11.31
C LEU A 43 2.84 4.56 11.42
N ILE A 44 3.08 5.12 12.60
CA ILE A 44 4.17 6.08 12.85
C ILE A 44 5.53 5.41 12.66
N LEU A 45 5.74 4.21 13.23
CA LEU A 45 6.99 3.46 13.06
C LEU A 45 7.28 3.15 11.60
N SER A 46 6.25 2.80 10.82
CA SER A 46 6.37 2.59 9.37
C SER A 46 6.74 3.86 8.60
N ILE A 47 6.21 5.02 8.98
CA ILE A 47 6.55 6.29 8.32
C ILE A 47 7.98 6.71 8.65
N ILE A 48 8.40 6.55 9.90
CA ILE A 48 9.72 7.01 10.36
C ILE A 48 10.82 6.08 9.86
N ILE A 49 10.73 4.78 10.17
CA ILE A 49 11.84 3.84 9.96
C ILE A 49 12.01 3.50 8.48
N PRO A 50 11.12 2.72 7.82
CA PRO A 50 11.31 2.41 6.41
C PRO A 50 10.95 3.58 5.48
N GLY A 51 10.20 4.58 5.96
CA GLY A 51 9.92 5.80 5.20
C GLY A 51 11.11 6.74 5.19
N PHE A 52 11.23 7.62 6.18
CA PHE A 52 12.22 8.71 6.18
C PHE A 52 13.67 8.27 6.45
N ILE A 53 13.91 7.34 7.37
CA ILE A 53 15.28 6.90 7.71
C ILE A 53 15.88 6.08 6.58
N LEU A 54 15.14 5.11 6.04
CA LEU A 54 15.65 4.20 4.99
C LEU A 54 15.31 4.67 3.56
N GLY A 55 14.43 5.65 3.39
CA GLY A 55 14.13 6.33 2.12
C GLY A 55 13.04 5.67 1.27
N ALA A 56 12.31 4.68 1.76
CA ALA A 56 11.21 3.99 1.06
C ALA A 56 11.53 3.45 -0.36
N LEU A 57 12.80 3.19 -0.66
CA LEU A 57 13.28 2.88 -2.01
C LEU A 57 12.83 1.50 -2.52
N ALA A 58 12.96 0.45 -1.69
CA ALA A 58 12.47 -0.90 -2.03
C ALA A 58 10.97 -1.04 -1.72
N ASN A 59 10.13 -0.52 -2.59
CA ASN A 59 8.68 -0.67 -2.50
C ASN A 59 8.15 -1.59 -3.63
N PRO A 60 6.94 -2.16 -3.49
CA PRO A 60 6.37 -3.03 -4.52
C PRO A 60 6.20 -2.35 -5.88
N VAL A 61 6.03 -1.02 -5.91
CA VAL A 61 5.89 -0.25 -7.16
C VAL A 61 7.20 -0.27 -7.94
N PHE A 62 8.33 -0.05 -7.23
CA PHE A 62 9.66 -0.13 -7.81
C PHE A 62 9.97 -1.54 -8.35
N ALA A 63 9.62 -2.59 -7.61
CA ALA A 63 9.80 -3.97 -8.09
C ALA A 63 9.04 -4.25 -9.39
N ILE A 64 7.75 -3.88 -9.45
CA ILE A 64 6.93 -4.00 -10.67
C ILE A 64 7.56 -3.23 -11.83
N GLN A 65 8.03 -2.02 -11.56
CA GLN A 65 8.61 -1.16 -12.58
C GLN A 65 9.92 -1.72 -13.14
N GLN A 66 10.82 -2.21 -12.28
CA GLN A 66 12.08 -2.81 -12.72
C GLN A 66 11.86 -4.07 -13.54
N ILE A 67 10.85 -4.88 -13.17
CA ILE A 67 10.47 -6.05 -13.95
C ILE A 67 9.99 -5.64 -15.36
N ILE A 68 9.08 -4.66 -15.46
CA ILE A 68 8.59 -4.19 -16.76
C ILE A 68 9.71 -3.61 -17.63
N MET A 69 10.57 -2.76 -17.05
CA MET A 69 11.70 -2.17 -17.77
C MET A 69 12.73 -3.22 -18.18
N GLY A 70 12.96 -4.23 -17.34
CA GLY A 70 13.82 -5.35 -17.68
C GLY A 70 13.30 -6.12 -18.89
N PHE A 71 12.00 -6.42 -18.93
CA PHE A 71 11.38 -7.05 -20.09
C PHE A 71 11.49 -6.19 -21.36
N TYR A 72 11.22 -4.88 -21.26
CA TYR A 72 11.40 -3.95 -22.39
C TYR A 72 12.83 -4.01 -22.95
N ASN A 73 13.84 -3.95 -22.08
CA ASN A 73 15.24 -4.00 -22.49
C ASN A 73 15.64 -5.35 -23.10
N ILE A 74 15.10 -6.46 -22.59
CA ILE A 74 15.33 -7.81 -23.15
C ILE A 74 14.70 -7.94 -24.54
N ILE A 75 13.50 -7.38 -24.76
CA ILE A 75 12.83 -7.39 -26.07
C ILE A 75 13.65 -6.60 -27.10
N GLN A 76 14.19 -5.43 -26.71
CA GLN A 76 14.99 -4.60 -27.61
C GLN A 76 16.39 -5.19 -27.87
N ASN A 77 17.00 -5.83 -26.86
CA ASN A 77 18.34 -6.41 -26.95
C ASN A 77 18.40 -7.80 -26.31
N PRO A 78 18.07 -8.88 -27.06
CA PRO A 78 18.02 -10.24 -26.52
C PRO A 78 19.35 -10.73 -25.93
N VAL A 79 20.47 -10.24 -26.45
CA VAL A 79 21.83 -10.60 -25.98
C VAL A 79 22.11 -10.05 -24.57
N ALA A 80 21.40 -9.00 -24.14
CA ALA A 80 21.52 -8.44 -22.79
C ALA A 80 20.82 -9.29 -21.70
N PHE A 81 20.14 -10.38 -22.08
CA PHE A 81 19.41 -11.25 -21.15
C PHE A 81 20.27 -11.74 -19.99
N SER A 82 21.49 -12.22 -20.28
CA SER A 82 22.41 -12.77 -19.27
C SER A 82 22.86 -11.73 -18.23
N MET A 83 22.91 -10.45 -18.62
CA MET A 83 23.29 -9.34 -17.74
C MET A 83 22.10 -8.79 -16.94
N ILE A 84 20.90 -8.75 -17.54
CA ILE A 84 19.70 -8.18 -16.92
C ILE A 84 19.06 -9.16 -15.94
N PHE A 85 19.03 -10.46 -16.27
CA PHE A 85 18.33 -11.48 -15.50
C PHE A 85 18.73 -11.54 -14.01
N PRO A 86 20.03 -11.49 -13.62
CA PRO A 86 20.43 -11.48 -12.21
C PRO A 86 19.87 -10.29 -11.41
N SER A 87 19.68 -9.14 -12.06
CA SER A 87 19.14 -7.94 -11.42
C SER A 87 17.62 -7.99 -11.21
N LEU A 88 16.91 -8.80 -12.02
CA LEU A 88 15.47 -9.00 -11.93
C LEU A 88 15.06 -10.00 -10.85
N LEU A 89 15.88 -11.03 -10.63
CA LEU A 89 15.62 -12.10 -9.66
C LEU A 89 15.21 -11.57 -8.27
N PRO A 90 15.97 -10.66 -7.62
CA PRO A 90 15.56 -10.13 -6.31
C PRO A 90 14.24 -9.37 -6.38
N MET A 91 13.96 -8.63 -7.46
CA MET A 91 12.69 -7.89 -7.62
C MET A 91 11.49 -8.84 -7.75
N ILE A 92 11.65 -9.95 -8.45
CA ILE A 92 10.63 -11.00 -8.58
C ILE A 92 10.37 -11.65 -7.21
N ILE A 93 11.43 -12.00 -6.47
CA ILE A 93 11.30 -12.59 -5.12
C ILE A 93 10.56 -11.64 -4.19
N ILE A 94 10.91 -10.36 -4.19
CA ILE A 94 10.26 -9.30 -3.41
C ILE A 94 8.77 -9.19 -3.77
N LEU A 95 8.45 -9.17 -5.06
CA LEU A 95 7.07 -9.06 -5.51
C LEU A 95 6.26 -10.30 -5.13
N LEU A 96 6.83 -11.49 -5.27
CA LEU A 96 6.22 -12.76 -4.88
C LEU A 96 5.93 -12.79 -3.37
N PHE A 97 6.88 -12.33 -2.55
CA PHE A 97 6.70 -12.19 -1.11
C PHE A 97 5.48 -11.31 -0.79
N PHE A 98 5.34 -10.14 -1.42
CA PHE A 98 4.20 -9.25 -1.18
C PHE A 98 2.86 -9.80 -1.70
N ILE A 99 2.89 -10.54 -2.81
CA ILE A 99 1.69 -11.21 -3.33
C ILE A 99 1.25 -12.31 -2.36
N LEU A 100 2.18 -13.17 -1.93
CA LEU A 100 1.91 -14.25 -1.00
C LEU A 100 1.41 -13.72 0.35
N SER A 101 2.06 -12.68 0.87
CA SER A 101 1.62 -11.99 2.08
C SER A 101 0.19 -11.45 1.95
N THR A 102 -0.18 -10.98 0.76
CA THR A 102 -1.53 -10.49 0.47
C THR A 102 -2.56 -11.61 0.38
N ILE A 103 -2.18 -12.78 -0.14
CA ILE A 103 -3.05 -13.96 -0.17
C ILE A 103 -3.21 -14.56 1.23
N LEU A 104 -2.20 -14.53 2.08
CA LEU A 104 -2.33 -15.09 3.42
C LEU A 104 -3.13 -14.14 4.32
N PHE A 105 -2.72 -12.88 4.40
CA PHE A 105 -3.20 -11.95 5.43
C PHE A 105 -4.02 -10.79 4.88
N GLY A 106 -4.26 -10.74 3.57
CA GLY A 106 -4.91 -9.60 2.93
C GLY A 106 -3.96 -8.40 2.88
N ARG A 107 -4.51 -7.18 2.86
CA ARG A 107 -3.70 -5.97 2.60
C ARG A 107 -2.94 -5.44 3.82
N THR A 108 -2.52 -6.31 4.75
CA THR A 108 -1.81 -5.94 5.99
C THR A 108 -0.53 -5.15 5.71
N PHE A 109 0.21 -5.52 4.66
CA PHE A 109 1.41 -4.79 4.23
C PHE A 109 1.10 -3.33 3.89
N CYS A 110 0.10 -3.08 3.03
CA CYS A 110 -0.33 -1.73 2.72
C CYS A 110 -0.94 -1.01 3.94
N ALA A 111 -1.46 -1.75 4.91
CA ALA A 111 -2.11 -1.20 6.08
C ALA A 111 -1.11 -0.60 7.07
N TYR A 112 -0.04 -1.33 7.42
CA TYR A 112 0.86 -1.02 8.54
C TYR A 112 2.34 -0.93 8.19
N VAL A 113 2.77 -1.45 7.04
CA VAL A 113 4.20 -1.62 6.73
C VAL A 113 4.67 -0.63 5.68
N CYS A 114 3.86 -0.42 4.63
CA CYS A 114 4.14 0.53 3.57
C CYS A 114 4.08 1.98 4.08
N PRO A 115 5.18 2.77 4.05
CA PRO A 115 5.24 4.11 4.63
C PRO A 115 4.22 5.07 4.01
N LEU A 116 4.07 5.03 2.68
CA LEU A 116 3.09 5.85 1.98
C LEU A 116 1.64 5.44 2.30
N GLY A 117 1.38 4.14 2.47
CA GLY A 117 0.07 3.65 2.89
C GLY A 117 -0.26 4.07 4.32
N SER A 118 0.74 3.99 5.20
CA SER A 118 0.66 4.38 6.60
C SER A 118 0.43 5.89 6.76
N ALA A 119 1.15 6.72 5.98
CA ALA A 119 1.00 8.17 5.98
C ALA A 119 -0.42 8.58 5.54
N GLN A 120 -0.92 8.04 4.42
CA GLN A 120 -2.28 8.32 3.96
C GLN A 120 -3.34 7.89 5.00
N GLU A 121 -3.14 6.76 5.67
CA GLU A 121 -4.05 6.29 6.73
C GLU A 121 -4.08 7.23 7.94
N LEU A 122 -2.91 7.67 8.39
CA LEU A 122 -2.80 8.57 9.53
C LEU A 122 -3.52 9.89 9.25
N ILE A 123 -3.34 10.45 8.05
CA ILE A 123 -4.02 11.67 7.61
C ILE A 123 -5.52 11.45 7.43
N SER A 124 -5.92 10.35 6.79
CA SER A 124 -7.33 10.02 6.62
C SER A 124 -8.07 9.85 7.96
N ARG A 125 -7.40 9.55 9.08
CA ARG A 125 -8.06 9.46 10.40
C ARG A 125 -8.60 10.81 10.90
N VAL A 126 -8.14 11.94 10.34
CA VAL A 126 -8.68 13.27 10.67
C VAL A 126 -10.14 13.39 10.21
N GLN A 127 -10.43 12.96 8.98
CA GLN A 127 -11.76 13.08 8.36
C GLN A 127 -12.60 11.80 8.49
N PHE A 128 -11.97 10.63 8.44
CA PHE A 128 -12.61 9.31 8.49
C PHE A 128 -12.44 8.65 9.87
N LYS A 129 -12.92 9.33 10.92
CA LYS A 129 -12.79 8.91 12.33
C LYS A 129 -13.50 7.58 12.60
N SER A 130 -13.13 6.89 13.68
CA SER A 130 -13.87 5.74 14.24
C SER A 130 -15.23 6.16 14.86
N LYS A 131 -15.78 7.32 14.51
CA LYS A 131 -17.05 7.86 15.00
C LYS A 131 -18.03 7.97 13.82
N ILE A 132 -19.32 7.84 14.10
CA ILE A 132 -20.37 7.82 13.06
C ILE A 132 -20.55 9.19 12.39
N LYS A 133 -20.10 10.28 13.01
CA LYS A 133 -20.21 11.64 12.44
C LYS A 133 -19.32 11.77 11.20
N LYS A 134 -19.95 11.69 10.02
CA LYS A 134 -19.30 11.93 8.73
C LYS A 134 -18.99 13.42 8.59
N SER A 135 -17.80 13.73 8.12
CA SER A 135 -17.46 15.09 7.71
C SER A 135 -18.17 15.46 6.41
N LYS A 136 -18.54 16.75 6.27
CA LYS A 136 -19.23 17.31 5.09
C LYS A 136 -18.39 17.23 3.81
N TYR A 137 -17.07 17.14 3.93
CA TYR A 137 -16.11 17.26 2.82
C TYR A 137 -15.59 15.90 2.30
N ILE A 138 -16.24 14.79 2.65
CA ILE A 138 -15.80 13.45 2.23
C ILE A 138 -16.33 13.17 0.82
N VAL A 139 -15.41 12.93 -0.12
CA VAL A 139 -15.76 12.50 -1.48
C VAL A 139 -15.92 10.98 -1.48
N ASN A 140 -17.16 10.52 -1.62
CA ASN A 140 -17.48 9.08 -1.59
C ASN A 140 -17.68 8.54 -3.01
N ILE A 141 -16.59 8.15 -3.64
CA ILE A 141 -16.63 7.59 -4.98
C ILE A 141 -16.94 6.08 -4.89
N PRO A 142 -17.92 5.55 -5.64
CA PRO A 142 -18.24 4.13 -5.60
C PRO A 142 -17.05 3.26 -6.00
N SER A 143 -16.87 2.14 -5.31
CA SER A 143 -15.71 1.25 -5.50
C SER A 143 -15.59 0.71 -6.93
N LYS A 144 -16.72 0.50 -7.61
CA LYS A 144 -16.78 0.06 -9.01
C LYS A 144 -16.02 1.02 -9.94
N TYR A 145 -16.31 2.32 -9.89
CA TYR A 145 -15.62 3.31 -10.72
C TYR A 145 -14.12 3.40 -10.41
N LEU A 146 -13.74 3.39 -9.13
CA LEU A 146 -12.31 3.42 -8.79
C LEU A 146 -11.54 2.22 -9.32
N ASN A 147 -12.17 1.05 -9.36
CA ASN A 147 -11.51 -0.14 -9.88
C ASN A 147 -11.36 -0.07 -11.40
N TYR A 148 -12.34 0.47 -12.14
CA TYR A 148 -12.19 0.71 -13.58
C TYR A 148 -11.10 1.75 -13.88
N VAL A 149 -11.09 2.88 -13.16
CA VAL A 149 -10.06 3.90 -13.31
C VAL A 149 -8.67 3.32 -12.99
N ARG A 150 -8.55 2.56 -11.89
CA ARG A 150 -7.28 1.91 -11.52
C ARG A 150 -6.83 0.89 -12.57
N LEU A 151 -7.74 0.08 -13.09
CA LEU A 151 -7.44 -0.91 -14.13
C LEU A 151 -7.03 -0.24 -15.43
N GLY A 152 -7.77 0.78 -15.87
CA GLY A 152 -7.46 1.56 -17.07
C GLY A 152 -6.08 2.23 -16.95
N PHE A 153 -5.80 2.85 -15.82
CA PHE A 153 -4.47 3.41 -15.53
C PHE A 153 -3.38 2.34 -15.57
N PHE A 154 -3.60 1.18 -14.95
CA PHE A 154 -2.64 0.07 -14.94
C PHE A 154 -2.34 -0.48 -16.35
N ILE A 155 -3.37 -0.66 -17.19
CA ILE A 155 -3.22 -1.13 -18.58
C ILE A 155 -2.47 -0.08 -19.41
N LEU A 156 -2.88 1.20 -19.33
CA LEU A 156 -2.23 2.30 -20.05
C LEU A 156 -0.74 2.38 -19.70
N MET A 157 -0.42 2.22 -18.42
CA MET A 157 0.95 2.20 -17.92
C MET A 157 1.79 1.07 -18.50
N ILE A 158 1.25 -0.16 -18.58
CA ILE A 158 1.95 -1.29 -19.19
C ILE A 158 2.21 -1.03 -20.68
N ILE A 159 1.20 -0.51 -21.40
CA ILE A 159 1.32 -0.21 -22.83
C ILE A 159 2.44 0.80 -23.05
N ILE A 160 2.43 1.94 -22.35
CA ILE A 160 3.45 2.99 -22.53
C ILE A 160 4.85 2.49 -22.15
N ALA A 161 4.97 1.73 -21.07
CA ALA A 161 6.26 1.21 -20.64
C ALA A 161 6.86 0.21 -21.66
N LEU A 162 6.03 -0.62 -22.31
CA LEU A 162 6.48 -1.59 -23.30
C LEU A 162 6.68 -0.99 -24.70
N THR A 163 6.00 0.10 -25.06
CA THR A 163 6.13 0.73 -26.39
C THR A 163 7.16 1.85 -26.44
N VAL A 164 7.23 2.69 -25.39
CA VAL A 164 8.09 3.88 -25.36
C VAL A 164 9.33 3.67 -24.49
N GLY A 165 9.34 2.65 -23.62
CA GLY A 165 10.43 2.44 -22.66
C GLY A 165 10.50 3.51 -21.57
N ILE A 166 9.41 4.26 -21.35
CA ILE A 166 9.34 5.29 -20.30
C ILE A 166 8.56 4.73 -19.11
N ALA A 167 9.22 4.68 -17.97
CA ALA A 167 8.56 4.37 -16.71
C ALA A 167 7.93 5.62 -16.10
N ILE A 168 6.69 5.95 -16.49
CA ILE A 168 5.94 7.11 -15.94
C ILE A 168 5.87 7.06 -14.41
N PHE A 169 5.90 5.87 -13.80
CA PHE A 169 5.91 5.73 -12.36
C PHE A 169 7.12 6.37 -11.69
N GLN A 170 8.28 6.43 -12.33
CA GLN A 170 9.44 7.15 -11.79
C GLN A 170 9.19 8.65 -11.69
N LEU A 171 8.44 9.21 -12.66
CA LEU A 171 8.12 10.64 -12.70
C LEU A 171 7.06 11.01 -11.67
N ILE A 172 6.06 10.15 -11.49
CA ILE A 172 4.92 10.40 -10.58
C ILE A 172 5.07 9.60 -9.28
N ASN A 173 6.29 9.29 -8.83
CA ASN A 173 6.51 8.46 -7.65
C ASN A 173 6.45 9.26 -6.34
N PRO A 174 5.35 9.26 -5.55
CA PRO A 174 5.35 9.93 -4.26
C PRO A 174 6.27 9.26 -3.23
N PHE A 175 6.72 8.01 -3.45
CA PHE A 175 7.68 7.37 -2.55
C PHE A 175 9.02 8.09 -2.52
N MET A 176 9.41 8.76 -3.62
CA MET A 176 10.64 9.53 -3.67
C MET A 176 10.60 10.74 -2.72
N GLY A 177 9.43 11.21 -2.30
CA GLY A 177 9.33 12.27 -1.29
C GLY A 177 9.90 11.85 0.08
N PHE A 178 10.00 10.54 0.38
CA PHE A 178 10.59 10.03 1.61
C PHE A 178 12.13 10.04 1.61
N THR A 179 12.79 10.23 0.46
CA THR A 179 14.27 10.23 0.38
C THR A 179 14.91 11.56 0.76
N ILE A 180 14.14 12.51 1.29
CA ILE A 180 14.58 13.89 1.55
C ILE A 180 15.84 13.97 2.42
N PHE A 181 15.96 13.09 3.43
CA PHE A 181 17.09 13.06 4.35
C PHE A 181 18.31 12.32 3.81
N ARG A 182 18.19 11.64 2.66
CA ARG A 182 19.23 10.76 2.11
C ARG A 182 19.90 11.34 0.87
N ASN A 183 19.14 12.00 0.01
CA ASN A 183 19.62 12.54 -1.26
C ASN A 183 19.60 14.06 -1.24
N LEU A 184 20.51 14.69 -0.48
CA LEU A 184 20.62 16.16 -0.38
C LEU A 184 21.31 16.81 -1.60
N THR A 185 21.70 16.03 -2.61
CA THR A 185 22.69 16.46 -3.61
C THR A 185 22.14 17.34 -4.74
N SER A 186 20.81 17.50 -4.90
CA SER A 186 20.23 18.41 -5.91
C SER A 186 18.81 18.87 -5.59
N ILE A 187 18.63 20.18 -5.37
CA ILE A 187 17.35 20.84 -5.04
C ILE A 187 16.23 20.49 -6.06
N THR A 188 16.56 20.46 -7.35
CA THR A 188 15.61 20.15 -8.44
C THR A 188 15.09 18.70 -8.39
N THR A 189 15.89 17.76 -7.90
CA THR A 189 15.49 16.35 -7.79
C THR A 189 14.63 16.04 -6.55
N ILE A 190 14.57 16.99 -5.60
CA ILE A 190 13.89 16.83 -4.31
C ILE A 190 12.51 17.51 -4.32
N ILE A 191 12.41 18.71 -4.93
CA ILE A 191 11.18 19.53 -4.91
C ILE A 191 9.98 18.79 -5.50
N LEU A 192 10.13 18.23 -6.71
CA LEU A 192 9.01 17.58 -7.40
C LEU A 192 8.47 16.36 -6.62
N PRO A 193 9.30 15.40 -6.15
CA PRO A 193 8.82 14.31 -5.29
C PRO A 193 8.12 14.75 -4.01
N ILE A 194 8.60 15.82 -3.36
CA ILE A 194 7.95 16.37 -2.14
C ILE A 194 6.59 16.94 -2.48
N ILE A 195 6.48 17.73 -3.56
CA ILE A 195 5.21 18.30 -4.00
C ILE A 195 4.21 17.17 -4.30
N LEU A 196 4.64 16.13 -5.01
CA LEU A 196 3.80 14.96 -5.31
C LEU A 196 3.36 14.23 -4.03
N LEU A 197 4.28 14.00 -3.09
CA LEU A 197 3.95 13.41 -1.79
C LEU A 197 2.93 14.28 -1.05
N ALA A 198 3.16 15.60 -0.97
CA ALA A 198 2.25 16.54 -0.32
C ALA A 198 0.86 16.53 -0.97
N ILE A 199 0.75 16.54 -2.30
CA ILE A 199 -0.52 16.45 -3.03
C ILE A 199 -1.25 15.13 -2.68
N VAL A 200 -0.54 14.00 -2.67
CA VAL A 200 -1.12 12.70 -2.29
C VAL A 200 -1.60 12.69 -0.83
N LEU A 201 -0.84 13.29 0.07
CA LEU A 201 -1.18 13.37 1.49
C LEU A 201 -2.36 14.31 1.74
N ILE A 202 -2.39 15.48 1.11
CA ILE A 202 -3.50 16.44 1.21
C ILE A 202 -4.78 15.84 0.61
N SER A 203 -4.70 15.20 -0.55
CA SER A 203 -5.85 14.53 -1.16
C SER A 203 -6.39 13.38 -0.29
N SER A 204 -5.57 12.80 0.59
CA SER A 204 -5.98 11.77 1.56
C SER A 204 -6.93 12.26 2.65
N LEU A 205 -7.08 13.58 2.81
CA LEU A 205 -8.11 14.18 3.66
C LEU A 205 -9.50 14.01 3.06
N PHE A 206 -9.62 14.19 1.74
CA PHE A 206 -10.91 14.21 1.05
C PHE A 206 -11.31 12.84 0.51
N ILE A 207 -10.33 12.08 0.00
CA ILE A 207 -10.51 10.73 -0.55
C ILE A 207 -9.72 9.75 0.32
N TYR A 208 -10.35 8.66 0.74
CA TYR A 208 -9.63 7.66 1.54
C TYR A 208 -8.55 6.95 0.73
N ARG A 209 -7.26 7.12 1.08
CA ARG A 209 -6.07 6.49 0.46
C ARG A 209 -6.06 6.56 -1.10
N PRO A 210 -6.01 7.76 -1.69
CA PRO A 210 -6.16 7.97 -3.13
C PRO A 210 -5.06 7.29 -3.94
N TRP A 211 -3.80 7.37 -3.51
CA TRP A 211 -2.70 6.71 -4.23
C TRP A 211 -2.90 5.20 -4.28
N CYS A 212 -3.18 4.56 -3.14
CA CYS A 212 -3.35 3.11 -3.07
C CYS A 212 -4.59 2.62 -3.82
N ARG A 213 -5.61 3.47 -4.01
CA ARG A 213 -6.88 3.10 -4.66
C ARG A 213 -6.99 3.57 -6.10
N ILE A 214 -6.14 4.45 -6.61
CA ILE A 214 -6.26 5.00 -7.96
C ILE A 214 -5.00 4.71 -8.77
N PHE A 215 -3.82 5.05 -8.24
CA PHE A 215 -2.58 5.09 -9.01
C PHE A 215 -1.63 3.91 -8.74
N CYS A 216 -1.69 3.31 -7.56
CA CYS A 216 -0.73 2.27 -7.17
C CYS A 216 -0.93 0.96 -7.96
N PRO A 217 0.06 0.49 -8.75
CA PRO A 217 -0.05 -0.73 -9.55
C PRO A 217 -0.12 -1.96 -8.64
N PHE A 218 0.69 -1.97 -7.58
CA PHE A 218 0.59 -3.00 -6.55
C PHE A 218 -0.78 -2.98 -5.84
N GLY A 219 -1.41 -1.80 -5.71
CA GLY A 219 -2.77 -1.68 -5.17
C GLY A 219 -3.83 -2.39 -6.02
N MET A 220 -3.60 -2.51 -7.34
CA MET A 220 -4.44 -3.30 -8.26
C MET A 220 -4.23 -4.80 -8.07
N ILE A 221 -2.98 -5.25 -8.06
CA ILE A 221 -2.64 -6.66 -7.82
C ILE A 221 -3.15 -7.10 -6.45
N ALA A 222 -2.88 -6.32 -5.41
CA ALA A 222 -3.33 -6.60 -4.06
C ALA A 222 -4.86 -6.59 -3.93
N TRP A 223 -5.58 -5.81 -4.74
CA TRP A 223 -7.05 -5.85 -4.79
C TRP A 223 -7.57 -7.18 -5.29
N LEU A 224 -6.96 -7.69 -6.36
CA LEU A 224 -7.34 -8.95 -6.95
C LEU A 224 -6.99 -10.11 -6.01
N MET A 225 -5.76 -10.11 -5.47
CA MET A 225 -5.25 -11.17 -4.61
C MET A 225 -5.95 -11.21 -3.24
N SER A 226 -6.23 -10.05 -2.62
CA SER A 226 -6.86 -10.03 -1.29
C SER A 226 -8.31 -10.52 -1.29
N ARG A 227 -8.94 -10.67 -2.46
CA ARG A 227 -10.23 -11.37 -2.61
C ARG A 227 -10.13 -12.81 -2.13
N PHE A 228 -8.99 -13.46 -2.36
CA PHE A 228 -8.71 -14.84 -1.98
C PHE A 228 -8.03 -14.95 -0.62
N SER A 229 -7.92 -13.85 0.13
CA SER A 229 -7.10 -13.91 1.33
C SER A 229 -7.65 -14.88 2.39
N ILE A 230 -6.77 -15.57 3.10
CA ILE A 230 -7.19 -16.56 4.10
C ILE A 230 -7.68 -15.84 5.36
N PHE A 231 -6.82 -15.03 5.96
CA PHE A 231 -7.15 -14.28 7.17
C PHE A 231 -7.77 -12.92 6.82
N LYS A 232 -8.92 -12.63 7.45
CA LYS A 232 -9.67 -11.38 7.26
C LYS A 232 -10.40 -10.98 8.54
N LEU A 233 -10.75 -9.70 8.64
CA LEU A 233 -11.69 -9.22 9.65
C LEU A 233 -13.10 -9.72 9.32
N ARG A 234 -13.66 -10.57 10.20
CA ARG A 234 -14.97 -11.21 10.06
C ARG A 234 -15.83 -10.98 11.30
N ARG A 235 -17.14 -10.93 11.09
CA ARG A 235 -18.13 -10.93 12.18
C ARG A 235 -18.19 -12.31 12.83
N THR A 236 -18.27 -12.36 14.15
CA THR A 236 -18.48 -13.59 14.93
C THR A 236 -19.99 -13.87 15.09
N ALA A 237 -20.31 -14.96 15.79
CA ALA A 237 -21.69 -15.28 16.18
C ALA A 237 -22.27 -14.23 17.14
N ASP A 238 -21.42 -13.55 17.92
CA ASP A 238 -21.79 -12.51 18.91
C ASP A 238 -22.28 -11.19 18.26
N CYS A 239 -22.30 -11.13 16.93
CA CYS A 239 -22.70 -9.94 16.19
C CYS A 239 -24.22 -9.80 16.12
N THR A 240 -24.74 -8.71 16.67
CA THR A 240 -26.17 -8.34 16.65
C THR A 240 -26.62 -7.61 15.38
N ASP A 241 -25.78 -7.60 14.33
CA ASP A 241 -26.05 -6.91 13.06
C ASP A 241 -26.49 -5.43 13.19
N CYS A 242 -25.96 -4.71 14.19
CA CYS A 242 -26.22 -3.27 14.41
C CYS A 242 -25.70 -2.32 13.31
N LYS A 243 -24.94 -2.85 12.34
CA LYS A 243 -24.33 -2.15 11.18
C LYS A 243 -23.42 -0.96 11.53
N ALA A 244 -23.01 -0.79 12.78
CA ALA A 244 -22.09 0.29 13.18
C ALA A 244 -20.75 0.22 12.42
N CYS A 245 -20.22 -0.98 12.24
CA CYS A 245 -19.00 -1.21 11.46
C CYS A 245 -19.14 -0.85 9.98
N GLU A 246 -20.34 -0.94 9.38
CA GLU A 246 -20.62 -0.54 7.99
C GLU A 246 -20.63 0.97 7.84
N LYS A 247 -21.21 1.68 8.81
CA LYS A 247 -21.28 3.14 8.79
C LYS A 247 -19.90 3.80 8.85
N VAL A 248 -18.95 3.20 9.60
CA VAL A 248 -17.61 3.75 9.81
C VAL A 248 -16.58 3.29 8.76
N CYS A 249 -16.89 2.24 7.97
CA CYS A 249 -15.94 1.66 7.04
C CYS A 249 -15.74 2.57 5.81
N PRO A 250 -14.51 3.08 5.55
CA PRO A 250 -14.27 4.01 4.44
C PRO A 250 -14.43 3.37 3.07
N THR A 251 -14.17 2.07 2.98
CA THR A 251 -14.23 1.30 1.73
C THR A 251 -15.53 0.53 1.57
N LYS A 252 -16.44 0.61 2.56
CA LYS A 252 -17.73 -0.09 2.59
C LYS A 252 -17.61 -1.62 2.45
N GLU A 253 -16.54 -2.20 2.99
CA GLU A 253 -16.26 -3.63 2.92
C GLU A 253 -16.61 -4.37 4.22
N SER A 254 -17.15 -3.73 5.26
CA SER A 254 -17.37 -4.38 6.57
C SER A 254 -18.65 -5.22 6.69
N TYR A 255 -19.46 -5.33 5.63
CA TYR A 255 -20.63 -6.24 5.57
C TYR A 255 -20.22 -7.73 5.63
N ARG A 256 -21.18 -8.62 5.92
CA ARG A 256 -20.92 -10.03 6.28
C ARG A 256 -20.33 -10.84 5.13
N GLU A 257 -20.94 -10.85 3.94
CA GLU A 257 -20.46 -11.61 2.78
C GLU A 257 -19.32 -10.92 2.00
N SER A 258 -18.79 -9.81 2.50
CA SER A 258 -17.73 -9.10 1.79
C SER A 258 -16.47 -9.96 1.66
N LYS A 259 -15.96 -10.04 0.43
CA LYS A 259 -14.67 -10.67 0.14
C LYS A 259 -13.47 -9.83 0.61
N LYS A 260 -13.71 -8.66 1.21
CA LYS A 260 -12.72 -7.71 1.77
C LYS A 260 -11.61 -7.35 0.76
N SER A 261 -11.92 -7.35 -0.54
CA SER A 261 -10.93 -7.09 -1.59
C SER A 261 -10.37 -5.67 -1.50
N ALA A 262 -11.12 -4.71 -0.98
CA ALA A 262 -10.66 -3.33 -0.74
C ALA A 262 -10.51 -2.98 0.76
N CYS A 263 -10.42 -3.97 1.66
CA CYS A 263 -10.23 -3.72 3.08
C CYS A 263 -8.74 -3.48 3.39
N TYR A 264 -8.43 -2.31 3.98
CA TYR A 264 -7.08 -1.97 4.47
C TYR A 264 -6.89 -2.24 5.96
N GLN A 265 -7.78 -3.03 6.58
CA GLN A 265 -7.68 -3.46 7.97
C GLN A 265 -7.45 -2.33 8.99
N CYS A 266 -7.95 -1.13 8.73
CA CYS A 266 -7.74 0.06 9.56
C CYS A 266 -8.30 0.02 11.01
N VAL A 267 -8.83 -1.12 11.45
CA VAL A 267 -9.44 -1.42 12.76
C VAL A 267 -10.58 -0.54 13.26
N ARG A 268 -11.03 0.45 12.49
CA ARG A 268 -12.18 1.30 12.90
C ARG A 268 -13.46 0.52 13.16
N CYS A 269 -13.62 -0.61 12.48
CA CYS A 269 -14.73 -1.52 12.72
C CYS A 269 -14.64 -2.25 14.07
N ILE A 270 -13.43 -2.64 14.50
CA ILE A 270 -13.18 -3.21 15.83
C ILE A 270 -13.43 -2.13 16.89
N ASP A 271 -12.85 -0.95 16.72
CA ASP A 271 -12.94 0.16 17.68
C ASP A 271 -14.39 0.60 17.99
N ILE A 272 -15.32 0.48 17.03
CA ILE A 272 -16.73 0.92 17.19
C ILE A 272 -17.66 -0.23 17.60
N CYS A 273 -17.19 -1.48 17.63
CA CYS A 273 -18.07 -2.61 17.87
C CYS A 273 -18.44 -2.69 19.36
N PRO A 274 -19.74 -2.62 19.72
CA PRO A 274 -20.15 -2.65 21.13
C PRO A 274 -19.96 -4.04 21.77
N ASN A 275 -19.96 -5.11 20.96
CA ASN A 275 -19.96 -6.50 21.42
C ASN A 275 -18.62 -7.21 21.15
N ASP A 276 -17.57 -6.49 20.74
CA ASP A 276 -16.28 -7.07 20.32
C ASP A 276 -16.41 -8.25 19.31
N ALA A 277 -17.42 -8.15 18.44
CA ALA A 277 -17.84 -9.24 17.55
C ALA A 277 -17.08 -9.24 16.20
N ILE A 278 -15.95 -8.53 16.08
CA ILE A 278 -15.15 -8.46 14.85
C ILE A 278 -13.75 -8.98 15.14
N LYS A 279 -13.44 -10.15 14.58
CA LYS A 279 -12.17 -10.85 14.80
C LYS A 279 -11.43 -11.08 13.50
N PHE A 280 -10.11 -11.03 13.55
CA PHE A 280 -9.23 -11.42 12.46
C PHE A 280 -9.05 -12.94 12.49
N LYS A 281 -9.71 -13.63 11.54
CA LYS A 281 -9.74 -15.09 11.48
C LYS A 281 -9.81 -15.61 10.04
N LYS A 282 -9.60 -16.91 9.89
CA LYS A 282 -9.75 -17.65 8.64
C LYS A 282 -11.19 -17.71 8.13
#